data_AF-A0AB37ZLB8-F1
#
_entry.id   AF-A0AB37ZLB8-F1
#
_cell.length_a   1.000
_cell.length_b   1.000
_cell.length_c   1.000
_cell.angle_alpha   90.00
_cell.angle_beta   90.00
_cell.angle_gamma   90.00
#
_symmetry.space_group_name_H-M   'P 1'
#
loop_
_entity.id
_entity.type
_entity.pdbx_description
1 polymer ?
#
loop_
_entity_poly.entity_id
_entity_poly.type
_entity_poly.pdbx_seq_one_letter_code
_entity_poly.pdbx_strand_id
1 'polypeptide(L)'
;MSAFTGLSLVIEPNDLLERLDAPELILVDLTSSARYEAGHIRGARFVDPKRTQLGKPPAPGLLPDTASLEQLFGELGHNPDAVYVVYDDEGGGWAGRFIWLLDVIGHSRYHYLDGGLLAWEAQLLPLSSDVPPAADTPVTLTLHDEPTATLEYLQSRLGAADLAIWDARAPTEYSGEKVVAAKGGHIPGAVNFEWTAGMDKARNLRIRQDMPEILRDLGITPDKEIITHCQTHHRSGFTYLVAKALGYPRVKAYAGSWGEWGNHPETPVELPELATVPAESVEVAQPVAPAQPAPAETVEPVRSSEPRQASQKYSGHSSSGPSMKDRLFIISQYLLPHHLLSRLAGCVAECRVRWFKNAFTAWFARRYQVDMSQALVEDLTSYEHFNAFFTRALKADARPLDTTPGAILSPADGAISQLGPIDHGRIFQAKGHSFSVLELLGGDPKLSAPFMGGEFATVYLSPKDYHRVHMPLAGTLREMVYVPGRIFSVNQTTAENVPELFARNERVVCLFDTERGPMAVVLVGAMIVASVETVWAGLVTPPKRELKTFSYDEAARAPIHLEKGAEMGRFKLGSTAIVLFGPGQVKWAEQLTAGSKVQMGQSLAVPAQA
;
A
#
# COMPACT_ATOMS: atom_id res chain seq x y z
N MET A 1 -18.02 8.88 -40.97
CA MET A 1 -18.23 7.84 -39.93
C MET A 1 -16.98 7.86 -39.07
N SER A 2 -17.12 7.89 -37.74
CA SER A 2 -15.97 7.94 -36.83
C SER A 2 -15.12 6.67 -36.97
N ALA A 3 -13.80 6.80 -36.78
CA ALA A 3 -12.86 5.67 -36.73
C ALA A 3 -13.19 4.66 -35.62
N PHE A 4 -13.95 5.07 -34.60
CA PHE A 4 -14.38 4.25 -33.46
C PHE A 4 -15.77 3.62 -33.65
N THR A 5 -16.42 3.84 -34.80
CA THR A 5 -17.74 3.26 -35.08
C THR A 5 -17.69 1.73 -35.03
N GLY A 6 -18.58 1.12 -34.26
CA GLY A 6 -18.70 -0.34 -34.14
C GLY A 6 -17.85 -0.96 -33.02
N LEU A 7 -17.04 -0.17 -32.31
CA LEU A 7 -16.34 -0.63 -31.10
C LEU A 7 -17.28 -0.58 -29.88
N SER A 8 -17.09 -1.53 -28.96
CA SER A 8 -17.74 -1.53 -27.65
C SER A 8 -17.17 -0.42 -26.76
N LEU A 9 -17.85 -0.11 -25.66
CA LEU A 9 -17.36 0.84 -24.65
C LEU A 9 -15.95 0.46 -24.18
N VAL A 10 -15.70 -0.82 -23.90
CA VAL A 10 -14.37 -1.32 -23.54
C VAL A 10 -13.65 -1.74 -24.81
N ILE A 11 -12.45 -1.20 -25.04
CA ILE A 11 -11.60 -1.50 -26.21
C ILE A 11 -10.24 -2.03 -25.76
N GLU A 12 -9.59 -2.81 -26.61
CA GLU A 12 -8.26 -3.35 -26.33
C GLU A 12 -7.15 -2.39 -26.84
N PRO A 13 -5.91 -2.49 -26.31
CA PRO A 13 -4.81 -1.63 -26.76
C PRO A 13 -4.53 -1.62 -28.26
N ASN A 14 -4.74 -2.74 -28.96
CA ASN A 14 -4.56 -2.78 -30.41
C ASN A 14 -5.65 -2.01 -31.16
N ASP A 15 -6.89 -1.97 -30.64
CA ASP A 15 -7.97 -1.17 -31.24
C ASP A 15 -7.62 0.32 -31.19
N LEU A 16 -7.07 0.79 -30.07
CA LEU A 16 -6.62 2.17 -29.92
C LEU A 16 -5.38 2.46 -30.78
N LEU A 17 -4.41 1.55 -30.82
CA LEU A 17 -3.16 1.73 -31.59
C LEU A 17 -3.41 2.06 -33.06
N GLU A 18 -4.37 1.37 -33.68
CA GLU A 18 -4.76 1.59 -35.08
C GLU A 18 -5.45 2.95 -35.33
N ARG A 19 -5.85 3.66 -34.26
CA ARG A 19 -6.71 4.85 -34.30
C ARG A 19 -6.10 6.07 -33.63
N LEU A 20 -4.81 6.01 -33.23
CA LEU A 20 -4.13 7.12 -32.56
C LEU A 20 -4.09 8.43 -33.38
N ASP A 21 -4.23 8.33 -34.70
CA ASP A 21 -4.23 9.49 -35.61
C ASP A 21 -5.65 9.94 -36.02
N ALA A 22 -6.70 9.38 -35.41
CA ALA A 22 -8.07 9.79 -35.67
C ALA A 22 -8.29 11.25 -35.20
N PRO A 23 -8.76 12.17 -36.07
CA PRO A 23 -8.87 13.59 -35.73
C PRO A 23 -9.90 13.87 -34.64
N GLU A 24 -10.89 13.01 -34.46
CA GLU A 24 -11.89 13.12 -33.40
C GLU A 24 -11.41 12.61 -32.03
N LEU A 25 -10.25 11.94 -31.95
CA LEU A 25 -9.77 11.31 -30.71
C LEU A 25 -9.34 12.36 -29.68
N ILE A 26 -9.97 12.30 -28.50
CA ILE A 26 -9.45 12.92 -27.28
C ILE A 26 -9.02 11.79 -26.34
N LEU A 27 -7.72 11.48 -26.36
CA LEU A 27 -7.14 10.48 -25.50
C LEU A 27 -6.80 11.10 -24.13
N VAL A 28 -7.34 10.56 -23.05
CA VAL A 28 -7.20 11.11 -21.69
C VAL A 28 -6.43 10.14 -20.81
N ASP A 29 -5.34 10.65 -20.20
CA ASP A 29 -4.49 9.95 -19.24
C ASP A 29 -4.78 10.45 -17.82
N LEU A 30 -5.22 9.56 -16.93
CA LEU A 30 -5.44 9.84 -15.51
C LEU A 30 -4.48 9.08 -14.58
N THR A 31 -3.22 8.94 -15.00
CA THR A 31 -2.18 8.30 -14.18
C THR A 31 -1.64 9.27 -13.12
N SER A 32 -0.40 9.71 -13.24
CA SER A 32 0.22 10.75 -12.42
C SER A 32 1.16 11.58 -13.29
N SER A 33 1.46 12.81 -12.86
CA SER A 33 2.42 13.66 -13.57
C SER A 33 3.76 12.94 -13.81
N ALA A 34 4.27 12.23 -12.80
CA ALA A 34 5.50 11.44 -12.92
C ALA A 34 5.38 10.29 -13.94
N ARG A 35 4.24 9.57 -13.95
CA ARG A 35 4.00 8.47 -14.90
C ARG A 35 3.84 8.97 -16.32
N TYR A 36 3.07 10.05 -16.50
CA TYR A 36 2.86 10.70 -17.79
C TYR A 36 4.18 11.22 -18.38
N GLU A 37 4.99 11.91 -17.57
CA GLU A 37 6.32 12.40 -17.99
C GLU A 37 7.30 11.27 -18.32
N ALA A 38 7.24 10.14 -17.58
CA ALA A 38 8.08 8.97 -17.86
C ALA A 38 7.74 8.28 -19.18
N GLY A 39 6.51 8.44 -19.67
CA GLY A 39 6.03 7.94 -20.94
C GLY A 39 4.54 7.60 -20.88
N HIS A 40 3.78 8.14 -21.83
CA HIS A 40 2.34 8.01 -21.97
C HIS A 40 1.97 7.51 -23.38
N ILE A 41 0.70 7.16 -23.61
CA ILE A 41 0.24 6.78 -24.95
C ILE A 41 0.28 8.02 -25.84
N ARG A 42 0.85 7.91 -27.05
CA ARG A 42 1.03 9.04 -27.96
C ARG A 42 -0.29 9.79 -28.18
N GLY A 43 -0.25 11.11 -27.99
CA GLY A 43 -1.42 11.98 -28.15
C GLY A 43 -2.32 12.08 -26.91
N ALA A 44 -2.01 11.35 -25.83
CA ALA A 44 -2.76 11.45 -24.59
C ALA A 44 -2.61 12.83 -23.95
N ARG A 45 -3.68 13.31 -23.32
CA ARG A 45 -3.72 14.56 -22.56
C ARG A 45 -3.85 14.21 -21.10
N PHE A 46 -2.89 14.66 -20.29
CA PHE A 46 -2.88 14.40 -18.86
C PHE A 46 -3.97 15.17 -18.12
N VAL A 47 -4.73 14.46 -17.29
CA VAL A 47 -5.67 15.01 -16.32
C VAL A 47 -5.28 14.48 -14.96
N ASP A 48 -4.75 15.34 -14.10
CA ASP A 48 -4.47 14.97 -12.71
C ASP A 48 -5.77 14.47 -12.06
N PRO A 49 -5.79 13.24 -11.48
CA PRO A 49 -6.96 12.68 -10.83
C PRO A 49 -7.68 13.62 -9.87
N LYS A 50 -6.95 14.48 -9.15
CA LYS A 50 -7.53 15.45 -8.21
C LYS A 50 -8.46 16.45 -8.89
N ARG A 51 -8.24 16.76 -10.17
CA ARG A 51 -9.09 17.67 -10.95
C ARG A 51 -10.47 17.08 -11.25
N THR A 52 -10.64 15.78 -11.08
CA THR A 52 -11.95 15.11 -11.26
C THR A 52 -12.82 15.20 -10.02
N GLN A 53 -12.32 15.74 -8.91
CA GLN A 53 -13.00 15.80 -7.61
C GLN A 53 -13.17 17.24 -7.13
N LEU A 54 -14.23 17.50 -6.36
CA LEU A 54 -14.39 18.76 -5.64
C LEU A 54 -13.24 19.00 -4.66
N GLY A 55 -12.79 17.95 -3.98
CA GLY A 55 -11.64 17.99 -3.06
C GLY A 55 -11.88 18.78 -1.76
N LYS A 56 -13.13 19.16 -1.46
CA LYS A 56 -13.50 19.96 -0.28
C LYS A 56 -14.49 19.21 0.62
N PRO A 57 -14.43 19.38 1.96
CA PRO A 57 -15.44 18.83 2.86
C PRO A 57 -16.81 19.51 2.64
N PRO A 58 -17.93 18.87 3.05
CA PRO A 58 -18.01 17.58 3.74
C PRO A 58 -17.89 16.37 2.80
N ALA A 59 -18.02 16.57 1.48
CA ALA A 59 -18.09 15.49 0.50
C ALA A 59 -17.08 15.72 -0.64
N PRO A 60 -15.78 15.39 -0.44
CA PRO A 60 -14.72 15.70 -1.41
C PRO A 60 -14.86 14.92 -2.73
N GLY A 61 -15.62 13.83 -2.75
CA GLY A 61 -15.88 13.01 -3.94
C GLY A 61 -16.90 13.58 -4.92
N LEU A 62 -17.57 14.68 -4.57
CA LEU A 62 -18.52 15.38 -5.45
C LEU A 62 -17.83 15.95 -6.72
N LEU A 63 -18.66 16.41 -7.64
CA LEU A 63 -18.23 17.09 -8.87
C LEU A 63 -17.40 18.35 -8.54
N PRO A 64 -16.33 18.62 -9.32
CA PRO A 64 -15.74 19.96 -9.35
C PRO A 64 -16.80 21.01 -9.69
N ASP A 65 -16.55 22.27 -9.33
CA ASP A 65 -17.43 23.37 -9.74
C ASP A 65 -17.46 23.53 -11.27
N THR A 66 -18.55 24.10 -11.79
CA THR A 66 -18.79 24.25 -13.24
C THR A 66 -17.63 24.96 -13.95
N ALA A 67 -17.04 25.99 -13.34
CA ALA A 67 -15.92 26.72 -13.94
C ALA A 67 -14.68 25.82 -14.08
N SER A 68 -14.39 25.00 -13.07
CA SER A 68 -13.30 24.02 -13.12
C SER A 68 -13.53 22.94 -14.19
N LEU A 69 -14.78 22.50 -14.37
CA LEU A 69 -15.15 21.56 -15.42
C LEU A 69 -15.03 22.18 -16.82
N GLU A 70 -15.56 23.39 -17.02
CA GLU A 70 -15.46 24.12 -18.28
C GLU A 70 -13.99 24.36 -18.67
N GLN A 71 -13.16 24.74 -17.70
CA GLN A 71 -11.72 24.86 -17.91
C GLN A 71 -11.09 23.52 -18.32
N LEU A 72 -11.36 22.44 -17.58
CA LEU A 72 -10.81 21.10 -17.85
C LEU A 72 -11.19 20.62 -19.26
N PHE A 73 -12.46 20.70 -19.62
CA PHE A 73 -12.94 20.23 -20.93
C PHE A 73 -12.50 21.17 -22.06
N GLY A 74 -12.32 22.47 -21.79
CA GLY A 74 -11.70 23.41 -22.73
C GLY A 74 -10.25 23.05 -23.05
N GLU A 75 -9.44 22.75 -22.03
CA GLU A 75 -8.03 22.33 -22.15
C GLU A 75 -7.88 21.00 -22.94
N LEU A 76 -8.86 20.10 -22.78
CA LEU A 76 -8.93 18.84 -23.53
C LEU A 76 -9.35 19.02 -24.99
N GLY A 77 -9.98 20.15 -25.33
CA GLY A 77 -10.51 20.43 -26.67
C GLY A 77 -11.87 19.79 -26.91
N HIS A 78 -12.70 19.70 -25.87
CA HIS A 78 -14.04 19.16 -25.96
C HIS A 78 -14.85 19.83 -27.07
N ASN A 79 -15.48 19.02 -27.91
CA ASN A 79 -16.28 19.49 -29.04
C ASN A 79 -17.34 18.43 -29.41
N PRO A 80 -18.36 18.81 -30.20
CA PRO A 80 -19.44 17.89 -30.56
C PRO A 80 -18.98 16.65 -31.33
N ASP A 81 -17.84 16.71 -32.04
CA ASP A 81 -17.29 15.64 -32.86
C ASP A 81 -16.37 14.69 -32.09
N ALA A 82 -15.93 15.05 -30.88
CA ALA A 82 -14.99 14.31 -30.05
C ALA A 82 -15.43 12.85 -29.79
N VAL A 83 -14.44 11.96 -29.74
CA VAL A 83 -14.54 10.61 -29.19
C VAL A 83 -13.47 10.47 -28.13
N TYR A 84 -13.88 10.25 -26.88
CA TYR A 84 -12.93 10.08 -25.78
C TYR A 84 -12.44 8.64 -25.71
N VAL A 85 -11.15 8.48 -25.46
CA VAL A 85 -10.61 7.20 -24.97
C VAL A 85 -9.92 7.50 -23.65
N VAL A 86 -10.28 6.76 -22.60
CA VAL A 86 -9.88 7.08 -21.23
C VAL A 86 -9.10 5.93 -20.64
N TYR A 87 -7.98 6.23 -19.98
CA TYR A 87 -7.18 5.23 -19.27
C TYR A 87 -6.49 5.79 -18.02
N ASP A 88 -6.07 4.87 -17.15
CA ASP A 88 -5.20 5.10 -16.00
C ASP A 88 -4.18 3.95 -15.88
N ASP A 89 -3.43 3.89 -14.77
CA ASP A 89 -2.42 2.86 -14.47
C ASP A 89 -2.76 2.05 -13.20
N GLU A 90 -4.03 2.04 -12.80
CA GLU A 90 -4.51 1.37 -11.57
C GLU A 90 -5.67 0.39 -11.80
N GLY A 91 -6.10 0.21 -13.05
CA GLY A 91 -7.14 -0.75 -13.43
C GLY A 91 -8.52 -0.15 -13.70
N GLY A 92 -8.63 1.18 -13.84
CA GLY A 92 -9.83 1.85 -14.32
C GLY A 92 -10.64 2.64 -13.28
N GLY A 93 -10.10 2.89 -12.07
CA GLY A 93 -10.79 3.69 -11.06
C GLY A 93 -10.98 5.14 -11.50
N TRP A 94 -9.87 5.84 -11.75
CA TRP A 94 -9.89 7.21 -12.26
C TRP A 94 -10.46 7.30 -13.68
N ALA A 95 -10.14 6.35 -14.55
CA ALA A 95 -10.71 6.32 -15.90
C ALA A 95 -12.23 6.17 -15.88
N GLY A 96 -12.76 5.27 -15.05
CA GLY A 96 -14.19 5.08 -14.89
C GLY A 96 -14.88 6.28 -14.24
N ARG A 97 -14.23 6.96 -13.28
CA ARG A 97 -14.73 8.23 -12.72
C ARG A 97 -14.77 9.33 -13.78
N PHE A 98 -13.77 9.42 -14.64
CA PHE A 98 -13.77 10.40 -15.73
C PHE A 98 -14.87 10.09 -16.77
N ILE A 99 -15.16 8.81 -17.04
CA ILE A 99 -16.32 8.42 -17.86
C ILE A 99 -17.64 8.86 -17.21
N TRP A 100 -17.78 8.77 -15.88
CA TRP A 100 -18.93 9.36 -15.20
C TRP A 100 -19.00 10.90 -15.40
N LEU A 101 -17.87 11.62 -15.38
CA LEU A 101 -17.86 13.05 -15.74
C LEU A 101 -18.33 13.30 -17.17
N LEU A 102 -17.96 12.44 -18.12
CA LEU A 102 -18.43 12.52 -19.51
C LEU A 102 -19.95 12.39 -19.60
N ASP A 103 -20.54 11.47 -18.83
CA ASP A 103 -21.99 11.36 -18.74
C ASP A 103 -22.63 12.61 -18.10
N VAL A 104 -22.01 13.16 -17.07
CA VAL A 104 -22.50 14.38 -16.40
C VAL A 104 -22.52 15.57 -17.35
N ILE A 105 -21.57 15.68 -18.28
CA ILE A 105 -21.61 16.74 -19.31
C ILE A 105 -22.43 16.38 -20.55
N GLY A 106 -23.13 15.24 -20.54
CA GLY A 106 -23.97 14.77 -21.65
C GLY A 106 -23.19 14.22 -22.85
N HIS A 107 -21.89 13.93 -22.69
CA HIS A 107 -21.09 13.36 -23.76
C HIS A 107 -21.34 11.85 -23.89
N SER A 108 -21.49 11.35 -25.12
CA SER A 108 -21.97 9.98 -25.36
C SER A 108 -21.01 9.08 -26.14
N ARG A 109 -19.91 9.63 -26.67
CA ARG A 109 -18.96 8.86 -27.51
C ARG A 109 -17.64 8.71 -26.80
N TYR A 110 -17.54 7.67 -25.99
CA TYR A 110 -16.34 7.38 -25.23
C TYR A 110 -16.05 5.89 -25.14
N HIS A 111 -14.78 5.57 -24.93
CA HIS A 111 -14.29 4.24 -24.70
C HIS A 111 -13.35 4.21 -23.49
N TYR A 112 -13.29 3.06 -22.83
CA TYR A 112 -12.29 2.72 -21.84
C TYR A 112 -11.24 1.79 -22.47
N LEU A 113 -9.97 2.08 -22.23
CA LEU A 113 -8.87 1.21 -22.63
C LEU A 113 -8.69 0.09 -21.59
N ASP A 114 -9.00 -1.16 -21.95
CA ASP A 114 -9.02 -2.27 -21.00
C ASP A 114 -7.65 -2.55 -20.37
N GLY A 115 -7.55 -2.48 -19.05
CA GLY A 115 -6.30 -2.58 -18.29
C GLY A 115 -5.35 -1.38 -18.44
N GLY A 116 -5.80 -0.32 -19.12
CA GLY A 116 -5.13 0.97 -19.20
C GLY A 116 -3.67 0.92 -19.66
N LEU A 117 -2.83 1.75 -19.03
CA LEU A 117 -1.41 1.85 -19.38
C LEU A 117 -0.66 0.54 -19.10
N LEU A 118 -1.05 -0.22 -18.09
CA LEU A 118 -0.41 -1.49 -17.74
C LEU A 118 -0.59 -2.53 -18.86
N ALA A 119 -1.81 -2.62 -19.42
CA ALA A 119 -2.10 -3.49 -20.55
C ALA A 119 -1.42 -3.05 -21.86
N TRP A 120 -1.22 -1.75 -22.04
CA TRP A 120 -0.47 -1.17 -23.14
C TRP A 120 1.02 -1.53 -23.08
N GLU A 121 1.65 -1.29 -21.92
CA GLU A 121 3.06 -1.61 -21.67
C GLU A 121 3.35 -3.12 -21.71
N ALA A 122 2.44 -3.94 -21.19
CA ALA A 122 2.56 -5.40 -21.23
C ALA A 122 2.58 -5.96 -22.67
N GLN A 123 2.00 -5.25 -23.63
CA GLN A 123 2.05 -5.58 -25.06
C GLN A 123 3.24 -4.95 -25.78
N LEU A 124 4.13 -4.27 -25.06
CA LEU A 124 5.30 -3.58 -25.59
C LEU A 124 4.92 -2.54 -26.67
N LEU A 125 3.76 -1.91 -26.52
CA LEU A 125 3.29 -0.89 -27.45
C LEU A 125 4.01 0.45 -27.24
N PRO A 126 4.11 1.30 -28.29
CA PRO A 126 4.90 2.52 -28.21
C PRO A 126 4.39 3.51 -27.15
N LEU A 127 5.32 4.12 -26.41
CA LEU A 127 5.07 5.27 -25.55
C LEU A 127 5.65 6.53 -26.18
N SER A 128 5.12 7.69 -25.80
CA SER A 128 5.61 9.01 -26.16
C SER A 128 5.91 9.83 -24.90
N SER A 129 6.78 10.81 -25.04
CA SER A 129 7.01 11.89 -24.08
C SER A 129 6.52 13.24 -24.64
N ASP A 130 5.92 13.26 -25.83
CA ASP A 130 5.48 14.46 -26.52
C ASP A 130 4.14 14.92 -25.93
N VAL A 131 4.16 16.05 -25.23
CA VAL A 131 2.95 16.63 -24.62
C VAL A 131 2.14 17.35 -25.69
N PRO A 132 0.89 16.92 -25.98
CA PRO A 132 0.04 17.66 -26.89
C PRO A 132 -0.24 19.06 -26.34
N PRO A 133 -0.28 20.10 -27.19
CA PRO A 133 -0.65 21.43 -26.73
C PRO A 133 -2.08 21.38 -26.16
N ALA A 134 -2.29 22.04 -25.02
CA ALA A 134 -3.63 22.26 -24.49
C ALA A 134 -4.48 22.94 -25.56
N ALA A 135 -5.71 22.49 -25.74
CA ALA A 135 -6.66 23.23 -26.53
C ALA A 135 -7.06 24.50 -25.75
N ASP A 136 -7.20 25.62 -26.43
CA ASP A 136 -7.65 26.88 -25.82
C ASP A 136 -9.04 27.21 -26.36
N THR A 137 -9.96 26.25 -26.18
CA THR A 137 -11.34 26.37 -26.68
C THR A 137 -12.25 26.61 -25.49
N PRO A 138 -12.82 27.82 -25.33
CA PRO A 138 -13.86 28.05 -24.34
C PRO A 138 -15.04 27.12 -24.60
N VAL A 139 -15.46 26.37 -23.58
CA VAL A 139 -16.65 25.53 -23.64
C VAL A 139 -17.64 25.95 -22.58
N THR A 140 -18.92 25.89 -22.92
CA THR A 140 -20.02 26.04 -21.96
C THR A 140 -20.68 24.69 -21.81
N LEU A 141 -20.67 24.14 -20.59
CA LEU A 141 -21.15 22.80 -20.34
C LEU A 141 -22.59 22.83 -19.84
N THR A 142 -23.41 21.90 -20.33
CA THR A 142 -24.71 21.58 -19.72
C THR A 142 -24.49 20.37 -18.81
N LEU A 143 -24.71 20.56 -17.50
CA LEU A 143 -24.56 19.49 -16.53
C LEU A 143 -25.86 18.74 -16.35
N HIS A 144 -25.78 17.42 -16.29
CA HIS A 144 -26.87 16.48 -16.13
C HIS A 144 -26.75 15.77 -14.79
N ASP A 145 -27.83 15.80 -14.01
CA ASP A 145 -27.87 15.12 -12.71
C ASP A 145 -28.16 13.62 -12.82
N GLU A 146 -28.67 13.16 -13.98
CA GLU A 146 -29.06 11.77 -14.22
C GLU A 146 -27.98 10.73 -13.86
N PRO A 147 -26.69 10.91 -14.17
CA PRO A 147 -25.63 9.96 -13.81
C PRO A 147 -25.30 9.90 -12.32
N THR A 148 -25.84 10.81 -11.50
CA THR A 148 -25.47 10.98 -10.09
C THR A 148 -26.67 10.73 -9.19
N ALA A 149 -26.47 9.91 -8.14
CA ALA A 149 -27.40 9.82 -7.03
C ALA A 149 -26.98 10.84 -5.96
N THR A 150 -27.91 11.68 -5.50
CA THR A 150 -27.68 12.51 -4.30
C THR A 150 -27.90 11.69 -3.04
N LEU A 151 -27.47 12.21 -1.88
CA LEU A 151 -27.74 11.61 -0.59
C LEU A 151 -29.25 11.41 -0.37
N GLU A 152 -30.06 12.44 -0.65
CA GLU A 152 -31.52 12.42 -0.47
C GLU A 152 -32.17 11.41 -1.42
N TYR A 153 -31.71 11.37 -2.67
CA TYR A 153 -32.21 10.40 -3.64
C TYR A 153 -31.94 8.97 -3.19
N LEU A 154 -30.70 8.67 -2.78
CA LEU A 154 -30.34 7.34 -2.29
C LEU A 154 -31.10 6.97 -1.02
N GLN A 155 -31.25 7.89 -0.06
CA GLN A 155 -32.08 7.66 1.13
C GLN A 155 -33.54 7.33 0.77
N SER A 156 -34.12 8.02 -0.21
CA SER A 156 -35.50 7.79 -0.64
C SER A 156 -35.72 6.42 -1.32
N ARG A 157 -34.65 5.78 -1.79
CA ARG A 157 -34.69 4.52 -2.55
C ARG A 157 -34.32 3.30 -1.71
N LEU A 158 -33.90 3.47 -0.45
CA LEU A 158 -33.52 2.36 0.43
C LEU A 158 -34.66 1.33 0.54
N GLY A 159 -34.31 0.05 0.38
CA GLY A 159 -35.26 -1.07 0.42
C GLY A 159 -36.12 -1.26 -0.84
N ALA A 160 -35.96 -0.44 -1.88
CA ALA A 160 -36.67 -0.63 -3.14
C ALA A 160 -36.25 -1.96 -3.81
N ALA A 161 -37.23 -2.76 -4.24
CA ALA A 161 -36.98 -4.06 -4.87
C ALA A 161 -36.24 -3.95 -6.21
N ASP A 162 -36.36 -2.81 -6.88
CA ASP A 162 -35.73 -2.52 -8.16
C ASP A 162 -34.39 -1.78 -8.03
N LEU A 163 -33.78 -1.75 -6.84
CA LEU A 163 -32.49 -1.14 -6.55
C LEU A 163 -31.45 -2.20 -6.17
N ALA A 164 -30.22 -2.02 -6.64
CA ALA A 164 -29.04 -2.65 -6.07
C ALA A 164 -27.97 -1.60 -5.77
N ILE A 165 -27.50 -1.56 -4.52
CA ILE A 165 -26.44 -0.65 -4.11
C ILE A 165 -25.13 -1.43 -4.13
N TRP A 166 -24.24 -1.07 -5.06
CA TRP A 166 -22.94 -1.72 -5.22
C TRP A 166 -21.86 -0.95 -4.46
N ASP A 167 -21.50 -1.43 -3.28
CA ASP A 167 -20.40 -0.90 -2.48
C ASP A 167 -19.06 -1.47 -2.98
N ALA A 168 -18.24 -0.60 -3.57
CA ALA A 168 -16.95 -0.95 -4.17
C ALA A 168 -15.76 -0.89 -3.20
N ARG A 169 -16.00 -0.64 -1.90
CA ARG A 169 -14.96 -0.61 -0.87
C ARG A 169 -14.45 -2.01 -0.53
N ALA A 170 -13.36 -2.08 0.23
CA ALA A 170 -12.88 -3.35 0.76
C ALA A 170 -13.93 -3.98 1.69
N PRO A 171 -14.02 -5.32 1.79
CA PRO A 171 -14.96 -6.01 2.67
C PRO A 171 -14.91 -5.52 4.13
N THR A 172 -13.73 -5.16 4.63
CA THR A 172 -13.55 -4.62 5.98
C THR A 172 -14.16 -3.23 6.17
N GLU A 173 -14.18 -2.39 5.13
CA GLU A 173 -14.85 -1.08 5.20
C GLU A 173 -16.37 -1.26 5.16
N TYR A 174 -16.84 -2.19 4.33
CA TYR A 174 -18.25 -2.56 4.23
C TYR A 174 -18.78 -3.17 5.54
N SER A 175 -18.03 -4.09 6.16
CA SER A 175 -18.45 -4.73 7.42
C SER A 175 -18.43 -3.78 8.63
N GLY A 176 -17.78 -2.63 8.50
CA GLY A 176 -17.54 -1.71 9.61
C GLY A 176 -16.35 -2.08 10.49
N GLU A 177 -15.58 -3.12 10.14
CA GLU A 177 -14.32 -3.47 10.81
C GLU A 177 -13.25 -2.38 10.61
N LYS A 178 -13.20 -1.78 9.43
CA LYS A 178 -12.36 -0.63 9.09
C LYS A 178 -13.23 0.62 8.99
N VAL A 179 -13.21 1.44 10.03
CA VAL A 179 -13.99 2.68 10.11
C VAL A 179 -13.19 3.85 9.57
N VAL A 180 -13.73 4.53 8.55
CA VAL A 180 -13.07 5.64 7.81
C VAL A 180 -13.93 6.91 7.78
N ALA A 181 -14.99 6.94 8.58
CA ALA A 181 -15.92 8.06 8.77
C ALA A 181 -16.45 8.01 10.22
N ALA A 182 -17.33 8.92 10.62
CA ALA A 182 -17.93 8.90 11.97
C ALA A 182 -18.69 7.59 12.27
N LYS A 183 -19.23 6.93 11.23
CA LYS A 183 -19.92 5.65 11.33
C LYS A 183 -19.22 4.57 10.47
N GLY A 184 -19.07 3.38 11.05
CA GLY A 184 -18.60 2.17 10.37
C GLY A 184 -19.76 1.29 9.92
N GLY A 185 -19.61 0.59 8.80
CA GLY A 185 -20.62 -0.28 8.21
C GLY A 185 -20.85 0.05 6.74
N HIS A 186 -22.05 -0.22 6.25
CA HIS A 186 -22.45 0.05 4.87
C HIS A 186 -23.86 0.63 4.79
N ILE A 187 -24.24 1.05 3.58
CA ILE A 187 -25.59 1.58 3.30
C ILE A 187 -26.57 0.39 3.40
N PRO A 188 -27.70 0.52 4.12
CA PRO A 188 -28.63 -0.59 4.29
C PRO A 188 -29.08 -1.23 2.97
N GLY A 189 -29.04 -2.56 2.91
CA GLY A 189 -29.33 -3.35 1.70
C GLY A 189 -28.28 -3.28 0.59
N ALA A 190 -27.13 -2.63 0.81
CA ALA A 190 -26.02 -2.66 -0.14
C ALA A 190 -25.33 -4.03 -0.14
N VAL A 191 -24.79 -4.41 -1.30
CA VAL A 191 -23.95 -5.59 -1.46
C VAL A 191 -22.51 -5.16 -1.75
N ASN A 192 -21.54 -5.92 -1.22
CA ASN A 192 -20.13 -5.61 -1.40
C ASN A 192 -19.51 -6.40 -2.55
N PHE A 193 -18.86 -5.69 -3.45
CA PHE A 193 -17.89 -6.28 -4.36
C PHE A 193 -16.80 -5.26 -4.65
N GLU A 194 -15.64 -5.47 -4.03
CA GLU A 194 -14.51 -4.55 -4.10
C GLU A 194 -14.04 -4.35 -5.55
N TRP A 195 -13.77 -3.10 -5.93
CA TRP A 195 -13.31 -2.76 -7.29
C TRP A 195 -12.13 -3.61 -7.78
N THR A 196 -11.10 -3.84 -6.95
CA THR A 196 -9.93 -4.66 -7.32
C THR A 196 -10.27 -6.14 -7.56
N ALA A 197 -11.36 -6.65 -6.98
CA ALA A 197 -11.81 -8.02 -7.19
C ALA A 197 -12.41 -8.22 -8.59
N GLY A 198 -12.83 -7.13 -9.26
CA GLY A 198 -13.30 -7.12 -10.64
C GLY A 198 -12.19 -7.06 -11.69
N MET A 199 -10.93 -6.97 -11.26
CA MET A 199 -9.76 -6.86 -12.14
C MET A 199 -9.01 -8.18 -12.26
N ASP A 200 -8.60 -8.55 -13.47
CA ASP A 200 -7.77 -9.72 -13.73
C ASP A 200 -6.28 -9.34 -13.69
N LYS A 201 -5.63 -9.67 -12.57
CA LYS A 201 -4.19 -9.42 -12.36
C LYS A 201 -3.31 -10.20 -13.33
N ALA A 202 -3.74 -11.36 -13.83
CA ALA A 202 -2.99 -12.14 -14.82
C ALA A 202 -3.11 -11.53 -16.23
N ARG A 203 -4.16 -10.73 -16.46
CA ARG A 203 -4.41 -10.01 -17.72
C ARG A 203 -4.13 -8.51 -17.62
N ASN A 204 -3.20 -8.10 -16.75
CA ASN A 204 -2.75 -6.71 -16.61
C ASN A 204 -3.88 -5.75 -16.18
N LEU A 205 -4.63 -6.16 -15.16
CA LEU A 205 -5.75 -5.40 -14.55
C LEU A 205 -6.94 -5.11 -15.48
N ARG A 206 -7.06 -5.84 -16.60
CA ARG A 206 -8.29 -5.83 -17.40
C ARG A 206 -9.51 -6.21 -16.59
N ILE A 207 -10.68 -5.76 -17.03
CA ILE A 207 -11.95 -6.18 -16.45
C ILE A 207 -12.07 -7.71 -16.59
N ARG A 208 -12.43 -8.38 -15.50
CA ARG A 208 -12.63 -9.84 -15.51
C ARG A 208 -13.74 -10.25 -16.48
N GLN A 209 -13.53 -11.37 -17.16
CA GLN A 209 -14.51 -11.89 -18.11
C GLN A 209 -15.76 -12.46 -17.46
N ASP A 210 -15.67 -12.92 -16.22
CA ASP A 210 -16.76 -13.49 -15.44
C ASP A 210 -17.56 -12.45 -14.62
N MET A 211 -17.37 -11.15 -14.91
CA MET A 211 -18.12 -10.08 -14.26
C MET A 211 -19.65 -10.21 -14.39
N PRO A 212 -20.24 -10.58 -15.55
CA PRO A 212 -21.69 -10.75 -15.67
C PRO A 212 -22.26 -11.77 -14.67
N GLU A 213 -21.56 -12.90 -14.50
CA GLU A 213 -21.95 -13.95 -13.57
C GLU A 213 -21.82 -13.48 -12.12
N ILE A 214 -20.69 -12.87 -11.76
CA ILE A 214 -20.43 -12.35 -10.42
C ILE A 214 -21.49 -11.34 -10.00
N LEU A 215 -21.80 -10.36 -10.87
CA LEU A 215 -22.78 -9.32 -10.55
C LEU A 215 -24.19 -9.90 -10.39
N ARG A 216 -24.58 -10.84 -11.26
CA ARG A 216 -25.86 -11.54 -11.15
C ARG A 216 -25.97 -12.30 -9.83
N ASP A 217 -24.92 -13.02 -9.43
CA ASP A 217 -24.92 -13.83 -8.20
C ASP A 217 -24.98 -12.96 -6.93
N LEU A 218 -24.54 -11.70 -7.01
CA LEU A 218 -24.71 -10.67 -5.97
C LEU A 218 -26.04 -9.92 -6.05
N GLY A 219 -26.91 -10.25 -7.01
CA GLY A 219 -28.19 -9.58 -7.22
C GLY A 219 -28.09 -8.20 -7.89
N ILE A 220 -26.91 -7.82 -8.40
CA ILE A 220 -26.65 -6.64 -9.22
C ILE A 220 -26.99 -7.00 -10.66
N THR A 221 -28.23 -6.72 -11.07
CA THR A 221 -28.84 -7.23 -12.32
C THR A 221 -29.38 -6.07 -13.18
N PRO A 222 -29.40 -6.19 -14.52
CA PRO A 222 -29.70 -5.06 -15.41
C PRO A 222 -31.17 -4.61 -15.38
N ASP A 223 -32.08 -5.40 -14.81
CA ASP A 223 -33.45 -4.99 -14.53
C ASP A 223 -33.56 -4.00 -13.35
N LYS A 224 -32.51 -3.89 -12.52
CA LYS A 224 -32.45 -2.96 -11.38
C LYS A 224 -31.72 -1.66 -11.73
N GLU A 225 -32.02 -0.62 -10.97
CA GLU A 225 -31.17 0.56 -10.88
C GLU A 225 -29.95 0.22 -10.03
N ILE A 226 -28.77 0.49 -10.58
CA ILE A 226 -27.49 0.27 -9.90
C ILE A 226 -26.99 1.60 -9.38
N ILE A 227 -26.90 1.74 -8.06
CA ILE A 227 -26.23 2.89 -7.44
C ILE A 227 -24.92 2.39 -6.85
N THR A 228 -23.80 2.83 -7.41
CA THR A 228 -22.48 2.42 -6.92
C THR A 228 -21.76 3.54 -6.18
N HIS A 229 -21.01 3.16 -5.14
CA HIS A 229 -20.26 4.11 -4.31
C HIS A 229 -19.00 3.48 -3.71
N CYS A 230 -18.11 4.32 -3.19
CA CYS A 230 -17.01 3.86 -2.35
C CYS A 230 -16.82 4.82 -1.17
N GLN A 231 -15.61 5.39 -0.97
CA GLN A 231 -15.35 6.46 -0.01
C GLN A 231 -15.52 7.87 -0.62
N THR A 232 -15.00 8.10 -1.82
CA THR A 232 -14.96 9.41 -2.51
C THR A 232 -15.27 9.31 -4.01
N HIS A 233 -16.00 8.26 -4.40
CA HIS A 233 -16.29 7.92 -5.79
C HIS A 233 -15.06 7.88 -6.72
N HIS A 234 -13.92 7.42 -6.19
CA HIS A 234 -12.74 7.04 -6.97
C HIS A 234 -12.86 5.57 -7.40
N ARG A 235 -12.75 4.65 -6.44
CA ARG A 235 -12.88 3.19 -6.67
C ARG A 235 -14.18 2.79 -7.37
N SER A 236 -15.30 3.46 -7.05
CA SER A 236 -16.58 3.18 -7.71
C SER A 236 -16.71 3.81 -9.09
N GLY A 237 -15.72 4.57 -9.56
CA GLY A 237 -15.58 4.89 -10.97
C GLY A 237 -15.41 3.63 -11.81
N PHE A 238 -14.60 2.68 -11.36
CA PHE A 238 -14.44 1.38 -12.02
C PHE A 238 -15.75 0.59 -12.08
N THR A 239 -16.48 0.51 -10.97
CA THR A 239 -17.74 -0.27 -10.91
C THR A 239 -18.86 0.39 -11.71
N TYR A 240 -18.91 1.73 -11.74
CA TYR A 240 -19.79 2.50 -12.63
C TYR A 240 -19.51 2.16 -14.10
N LEU A 241 -18.22 2.22 -14.49
CA LEU A 241 -17.75 1.84 -15.82
C LEU A 241 -18.15 0.40 -16.18
N VAL A 242 -17.92 -0.57 -15.29
CA VAL A 242 -18.25 -1.98 -15.56
C VAL A 242 -19.75 -2.17 -15.81
N ALA A 243 -20.62 -1.58 -14.99
CA ALA A 243 -22.06 -1.68 -15.20
C ALA A 243 -22.48 -1.11 -16.58
N LYS A 244 -21.90 0.03 -16.98
CA LYS A 244 -22.12 0.62 -18.32
C LYS A 244 -21.59 -0.27 -19.45
N ALA A 245 -20.38 -0.81 -19.29
CA ALA A 245 -19.76 -1.71 -20.27
C ALA A 245 -20.60 -2.96 -20.52
N LEU A 246 -21.26 -3.47 -19.48
CA LEU A 246 -22.17 -4.61 -19.55
C LEU A 246 -23.59 -4.25 -20.03
N GLY A 247 -23.84 -2.99 -20.37
CA GLY A 247 -25.12 -2.54 -20.93
C GLY A 247 -26.23 -2.38 -19.90
N TYR A 248 -25.92 -2.15 -18.62
CA TYR A 248 -26.94 -1.87 -17.61
C TYR A 248 -27.61 -0.52 -17.93
N PRO A 249 -28.94 -0.46 -18.06
CA PRO A 249 -29.64 0.72 -18.56
C PRO A 249 -29.82 1.82 -17.52
N ARG A 250 -29.70 1.52 -16.22
CA ARG A 250 -29.95 2.44 -15.10
C ARG A 250 -28.77 2.40 -14.12
N VAL A 251 -27.76 3.21 -14.35
CA VAL A 251 -26.54 3.26 -13.52
C VAL A 251 -26.33 4.68 -13.01
N LYS A 252 -26.15 4.82 -11.70
CA LYS A 252 -25.82 6.09 -11.04
C LYS A 252 -24.60 5.92 -10.14
N ALA A 253 -23.80 6.97 -10.06
CA ALA A 253 -22.78 7.11 -9.04
C ALA A 253 -23.31 7.89 -7.84
N TYR A 254 -23.19 7.35 -6.64
CA TYR A 254 -23.34 8.17 -5.43
C TYR A 254 -22.00 8.85 -5.11
N ALA A 255 -21.83 10.06 -5.65
CA ALA A 255 -20.56 10.80 -5.64
C ALA A 255 -20.14 11.26 -4.23
N GLY A 256 -21.11 11.58 -3.36
CA GLY A 256 -20.85 11.87 -1.94
C GLY A 256 -20.25 10.66 -1.21
N SER A 257 -20.66 9.45 -1.60
CA SER A 257 -20.09 8.18 -1.16
C SER A 257 -20.06 8.02 0.37
N TRP A 258 -19.29 7.07 0.90
CA TRP A 258 -19.19 6.84 2.34
C TRP A 258 -18.56 8.03 3.09
N GLY A 259 -17.81 8.89 2.41
CA GLY A 259 -17.29 10.13 3.00
C GLY A 259 -18.39 11.09 3.43
N GLU A 260 -19.50 11.13 2.69
CA GLU A 260 -20.70 11.87 3.09
C GLU A 260 -21.60 11.01 3.97
N TRP A 261 -22.01 9.81 3.50
CA TRP A 261 -22.96 8.95 4.20
C TRP A 261 -22.49 8.54 5.60
N GLY A 262 -21.22 8.18 5.76
CA GLY A 262 -20.66 7.77 7.04
C GLY A 262 -20.51 8.92 8.04
N ASN A 263 -20.56 10.18 7.58
CA ASN A 263 -20.43 11.38 8.42
C ASN A 263 -21.74 12.15 8.62
N HIS A 264 -22.74 11.96 7.74
CA HIS A 264 -24.03 12.64 7.85
C HIS A 264 -24.84 12.08 9.04
N PRO A 265 -25.46 12.89 9.90
CA PRO A 265 -26.13 12.40 11.11
C PRO A 265 -27.35 11.52 10.81
N GLU A 266 -28.13 11.88 9.79
CA GLU A 266 -29.44 11.25 9.49
C GLU A 266 -29.36 10.00 8.60
N THR A 267 -28.18 9.61 8.12
CA THR A 267 -28.06 8.46 7.21
C THR A 267 -27.99 7.15 8.00
N PRO A 268 -28.85 6.15 7.71
CA PRO A 268 -28.82 4.87 8.41
C PRO A 268 -27.60 4.05 8.00
N VAL A 269 -27.14 3.17 8.88
CA VAL A 269 -25.99 2.29 8.64
C VAL A 269 -26.35 0.87 9.05
N GLU A 270 -26.00 -0.09 8.20
CA GLU A 270 -26.13 -1.52 8.46
C GLU A 270 -24.75 -2.13 8.77
N LEU A 271 -24.74 -3.09 9.71
CA LEU A 271 -23.59 -3.94 10.00
C LEU A 271 -23.99 -5.37 9.58
N PRO A 272 -23.07 -6.16 9.00
CA PRO A 272 -23.39 -7.54 8.63
C PRO A 272 -23.88 -8.33 9.85
N GLU A 273 -24.93 -9.13 9.68
CA GLU A 273 -25.33 -10.09 10.70
C GLU A 273 -24.15 -11.05 10.95
N LEU A 274 -23.60 -11.01 12.17
CA LEU A 274 -22.67 -12.03 12.63
C LEU A 274 -23.42 -13.37 12.60
N ALA A 275 -22.98 -14.29 11.73
CA ALA A 275 -23.48 -15.66 11.74
C ALA A 275 -23.31 -16.23 13.15
N THR A 276 -24.42 -16.36 13.88
CA THR A 276 -24.45 -16.93 15.22
C THR A 276 -24.17 -18.42 15.08
N VAL A 277 -22.95 -18.84 15.46
CA VAL A 277 -22.65 -20.26 15.65
C VAL A 277 -23.52 -20.75 16.82
N PRO A 278 -24.30 -21.83 16.69
CA PRO A 278 -25.09 -22.35 17.81
C PRO A 278 -24.16 -22.76 18.94
N ALA A 279 -24.40 -22.23 20.14
CA ALA A 279 -23.65 -22.60 21.33
C ALA A 279 -23.94 -24.07 21.69
N GLU A 280 -22.98 -24.96 21.43
CA GLU A 280 -22.91 -26.23 22.13
C GLU A 280 -22.57 -25.97 23.60
N SER A 281 -23.38 -26.58 24.46
CA SER A 281 -23.45 -26.44 25.91
C SER A 281 -22.11 -26.73 26.60
N VAL A 282 -21.50 -25.70 27.16
CA VAL A 282 -20.55 -25.82 28.27
C VAL A 282 -21.24 -25.26 29.51
N GLU A 283 -21.35 -26.10 30.55
CA GLU A 283 -21.99 -25.78 31.82
C GLU A 283 -21.35 -24.54 32.49
N VAL A 284 -22.23 -23.64 32.91
CA VAL A 284 -21.93 -22.34 33.51
C VAL A 284 -21.60 -22.51 35.00
N ALA A 285 -20.40 -22.11 35.41
CA ALA A 285 -20.15 -21.68 36.79
C ALA A 285 -20.52 -20.19 36.93
N GLN A 286 -21.34 -19.86 37.93
CA GLN A 286 -21.99 -18.56 38.13
C GLN A 286 -21.02 -17.40 38.45
N PRO A 287 -21.41 -16.14 38.15
CA PRO A 287 -20.53 -14.97 38.21
C PRO A 287 -20.50 -14.29 39.59
N VAL A 288 -19.36 -13.68 39.91
CA VAL A 288 -19.21 -12.73 41.02
C VAL A 288 -19.44 -11.30 40.50
N ALA A 289 -20.25 -10.54 41.24
CA ALA A 289 -20.80 -9.22 40.89
C ALA A 289 -19.75 -8.07 40.85
N PRO A 290 -20.02 -6.97 40.13
CA PRO A 290 -19.07 -5.90 39.84
C PRO A 290 -18.96 -4.85 40.96
N ALA A 291 -17.78 -4.25 41.09
CA ALA A 291 -17.56 -3.06 41.91
C ALA A 291 -17.82 -1.77 41.09
N GLN A 292 -18.53 -0.83 41.72
CA GLN A 292 -18.97 0.46 41.18
C GLN A 292 -17.83 1.50 41.05
N PRO A 293 -17.96 2.51 40.16
CA PRO A 293 -16.98 3.57 39.94
C PRO A 293 -17.14 4.75 40.93
N ALA A 294 -16.03 5.46 41.19
CA ALA A 294 -15.99 6.71 41.94
C ALA A 294 -15.75 7.92 40.99
N PRO A 295 -16.12 9.16 41.38
CA PRO A 295 -16.73 10.14 40.49
C PRO A 295 -15.76 11.09 39.77
N ALA A 296 -16.28 11.70 38.71
CA ALA A 296 -15.65 12.71 37.87
C ALA A 296 -15.49 14.06 38.60
N GLU A 297 -14.31 14.67 38.45
CA GLU A 297 -14.07 16.09 38.73
C GLU A 297 -13.98 16.88 37.41
N THR A 298 -14.72 17.99 37.42
CA THR A 298 -14.82 19.02 36.38
C THR A 298 -13.55 19.86 36.27
N VAL A 299 -13.04 20.06 35.06
CA VAL A 299 -12.05 21.10 34.74
C VAL A 299 -12.54 21.92 33.54
N GLU A 300 -12.63 23.24 33.74
CA GLU A 300 -13.02 24.27 32.79
C GLU A 300 -11.96 24.54 31.70
N PRO A 301 -12.34 25.16 30.55
CA PRO A 301 -11.48 25.25 29.37
C PRO A 301 -10.51 26.42 29.43
N VAL A 302 -9.23 26.15 29.17
CA VAL A 302 -8.20 27.18 28.92
C VAL A 302 -8.08 27.45 27.41
N ARG A 303 -8.18 28.73 27.04
CA ARG A 303 -8.00 29.26 25.69
C ARG A 303 -6.53 29.44 25.31
N SER A 304 -6.29 29.43 23.99
CA SER A 304 -5.11 29.92 23.23
C SER A 304 -3.87 29.01 23.28
N SER A 305 -3.11 28.75 22.21
CA SER A 305 -2.83 29.51 20.98
C SER A 305 -2.21 28.57 19.92
N GLU A 306 -2.45 28.86 18.64
CA GLU A 306 -1.86 28.15 17.49
C GLU A 306 -0.33 28.25 17.43
N PRO A 307 0.39 27.18 17.02
CA PRO A 307 1.71 27.32 16.45
C PRO A 307 1.70 27.25 14.92
N ARG A 308 2.40 28.24 14.36
CA ARG A 308 2.64 28.51 12.94
C ARG A 308 3.21 27.32 12.17
N GLN A 309 2.65 27.07 10.99
CA GLN A 309 3.23 26.21 9.95
C GLN A 309 4.64 26.71 9.56
N ALA A 310 5.65 25.87 9.80
CA ALA A 310 6.97 26.02 9.21
C ALA A 310 7.07 25.11 7.98
N SER A 311 6.85 25.68 6.81
CA SER A 311 7.13 25.05 5.52
C SER A 311 8.64 24.86 5.35
N GLN A 312 9.14 23.63 5.49
CA GLN A 312 10.51 23.28 5.10
C GLN A 312 10.61 23.21 3.58
N LYS A 313 11.40 24.14 3.03
CA LYS A 313 11.82 24.18 1.62
C LYS A 313 12.71 22.96 1.33
N TYR A 314 12.29 22.10 0.42
CA TYR A 314 13.17 21.12 -0.22
C TYR A 314 14.15 21.86 -1.14
N SER A 315 15.43 21.84 -0.79
CA SER A 315 16.52 22.27 -1.66
C SER A 315 16.89 21.11 -2.60
N GLY A 316 16.97 21.42 -3.89
CA GLY A 316 17.20 20.46 -4.95
C GLY A 316 18.53 19.71 -4.81
N HIS A 317 18.45 18.39 -4.96
CA HIS A 317 19.56 17.56 -5.42
C HIS A 317 19.16 16.97 -6.77
N SER A 318 20.04 17.15 -7.76
CA SER A 318 19.86 16.74 -9.15
C SER A 318 19.66 15.22 -9.28
N SER A 319 18.50 14.80 -9.78
CA SER A 319 18.22 13.41 -10.13
C SER A 319 18.85 13.08 -11.48
N SER A 320 20.10 12.60 -11.46
CA SER A 320 20.57 11.79 -12.58
C SER A 320 19.80 10.46 -12.56
N GLY A 321 19.17 10.13 -13.69
CA GLY A 321 18.46 8.86 -13.85
C GLY A 321 19.39 7.65 -13.67
N PRO A 322 18.85 6.44 -13.41
CA PRO A 322 19.65 5.25 -13.19
C PRO A 322 20.57 5.00 -14.39
N SER A 323 21.85 4.71 -14.12
CA SER A 323 22.82 4.43 -15.18
C SER A 323 22.41 3.19 -15.97
N MET A 324 22.92 3.02 -17.19
CA MET A 324 22.62 1.83 -18.01
C MET A 324 22.97 0.51 -17.29
N LYS A 325 23.99 0.53 -16.42
CA LYS A 325 24.35 -0.61 -15.56
C LYS A 325 23.31 -0.88 -14.48
N ASP A 326 22.76 0.18 -13.87
CA ASP A 326 21.71 0.07 -12.85
C ASP A 326 20.42 -0.48 -13.46
N ARG A 327 20.04 0.02 -14.64
CA ARG A 327 18.87 -0.50 -15.39
C ARG A 327 19.04 -1.97 -15.74
N LEU A 328 20.20 -2.37 -16.25
CA LEU A 328 20.48 -3.77 -16.59
C LEU A 328 20.49 -4.66 -15.34
N PHE A 329 21.05 -4.18 -14.23
CA PHE A 329 21.03 -4.87 -12.94
C PHE A 329 19.58 -5.07 -12.45
N ILE A 330 18.74 -4.04 -12.49
CA ILE A 330 17.33 -4.12 -12.09
C ILE A 330 16.55 -5.08 -13.00
N ILE A 331 16.67 -4.96 -14.33
CA ILE A 331 16.01 -5.85 -15.29
C ILE A 331 16.41 -7.30 -15.05
N SER A 332 17.69 -7.55 -14.76
CA SER A 332 18.15 -8.90 -14.44
C SER A 332 17.42 -9.49 -13.23
N GLN A 333 17.12 -8.69 -12.20
CA GLN A 333 16.33 -9.13 -11.06
C GLN A 333 14.92 -9.55 -11.49
N TYR A 334 14.22 -8.80 -12.34
CA TYR A 334 12.88 -9.20 -12.78
C TYR A 334 12.84 -10.53 -13.56
N LEU A 335 13.92 -10.87 -14.27
CA LEU A 335 14.03 -12.08 -15.08
C LEU A 335 14.61 -13.29 -14.33
N LEU A 336 15.30 -13.08 -13.20
CA LEU A 336 15.93 -14.15 -12.44
C LEU A 336 14.86 -15.01 -11.73
N PRO A 337 14.96 -16.35 -11.78
CA PRO A 337 14.11 -17.23 -10.99
C PRO A 337 14.54 -17.16 -9.51
N HIS A 338 14.19 -16.06 -8.84
CA HIS A 338 14.68 -15.65 -7.52
C HIS A 338 14.62 -16.77 -6.48
N HIS A 339 13.54 -17.55 -6.45
CA HIS A 339 13.39 -18.63 -5.49
C HIS A 339 14.29 -19.84 -5.78
N LEU A 340 14.55 -20.17 -7.05
CA LEU A 340 15.47 -21.26 -7.40
C LEU A 340 16.91 -20.88 -7.03
N LEU A 341 17.30 -19.64 -7.36
CA LEU A 341 18.61 -19.11 -7.02
C LEU A 341 18.81 -18.97 -5.50
N SER A 342 17.77 -18.54 -4.78
CA SER A 342 17.76 -18.49 -3.31
C SER A 342 17.97 -19.88 -2.70
N ARG A 343 17.32 -20.93 -3.22
CA ARG A 343 17.52 -22.31 -2.73
C ARG A 343 18.93 -22.83 -3.00
N LEU A 344 19.47 -22.57 -4.19
CA LEU A 344 20.84 -22.95 -4.54
C LEU A 344 21.88 -22.20 -3.68
N ALA A 345 21.68 -20.90 -3.49
CA ALA A 345 22.52 -20.10 -2.60
C ALA A 345 22.44 -20.58 -1.15
N GLY A 346 21.27 -21.02 -0.69
CA GLY A 346 21.10 -21.64 0.64
C GLY A 346 21.91 -22.92 0.77
N CYS A 347 21.84 -23.81 -0.22
CA CYS A 347 22.64 -25.03 -0.24
C CYS A 347 24.16 -24.74 -0.22
N VAL A 348 24.59 -23.72 -0.95
CA VAL A 348 25.99 -23.25 -0.96
C VAL A 348 26.37 -22.68 0.42
N ALA A 349 25.50 -21.88 1.03
CA ALA A 349 25.78 -21.20 2.28
C ALA A 349 25.70 -22.12 3.52
N GLU A 350 25.01 -23.25 3.41
CA GLU A 350 24.95 -24.32 4.42
C GLU A 350 25.92 -25.48 4.12
N CYS A 351 26.72 -25.37 3.05
CA CYS A 351 27.71 -26.38 2.72
C CYS A 351 28.77 -26.51 3.82
N ARG A 352 28.93 -27.73 4.35
CA ARG A 352 29.88 -28.06 5.43
C ARG A 352 31.23 -28.57 4.93
N VAL A 353 31.43 -28.66 3.61
CA VAL A 353 32.68 -29.13 3.02
C VAL A 353 33.81 -28.15 3.35
N ARG A 354 34.76 -28.59 4.20
CA ARG A 354 35.74 -27.72 4.87
C ARG A 354 36.54 -26.82 3.93
N TRP A 355 37.10 -27.36 2.85
CA TRP A 355 37.90 -26.58 1.91
C TRP A 355 37.06 -25.51 1.19
N PHE A 356 35.83 -25.87 0.80
CA PHE A 356 34.91 -24.99 0.09
C PHE A 356 34.40 -23.88 1.00
N LYS A 357 33.83 -24.23 2.18
CA LYS A 357 33.29 -23.24 3.11
C LYS A 357 34.37 -22.27 3.58
N ASN A 358 35.58 -22.76 3.89
CA ASN A 358 36.66 -21.91 4.40
C ASN A 358 37.15 -20.96 3.30
N ALA A 359 37.30 -21.44 2.06
CA ALA A 359 37.67 -20.59 0.93
C ALA A 359 36.60 -19.52 0.65
N PHE A 360 35.32 -19.91 0.63
CA PHE A 360 34.21 -19.01 0.38
C PHE A 360 34.05 -17.95 1.48
N THR A 361 34.06 -18.35 2.75
CA THR A 361 34.01 -17.43 3.90
C THR A 361 35.19 -16.47 3.90
N ALA A 362 36.42 -16.96 3.65
CA ALA A 362 37.61 -16.10 3.60
C ALA A 362 37.61 -15.15 2.40
N TRP A 363 37.07 -15.57 1.26
CA TRP A 363 36.86 -14.70 0.11
C TRP A 363 35.84 -13.61 0.44
N PHE A 364 34.70 -13.97 1.02
CA PHE A 364 33.64 -13.03 1.37
C PHE A 364 34.10 -12.00 2.39
N ALA A 365 34.73 -12.45 3.49
CA ALA A 365 35.27 -11.59 4.53
C ALA A 365 36.25 -10.55 3.96
N ARG A 366 37.13 -10.97 3.04
CA ARG A 366 38.05 -10.08 2.32
C ARG A 366 37.33 -9.13 1.36
N ARG A 367 36.39 -9.64 0.56
CA ARG A 367 35.68 -8.89 -0.48
C ARG A 367 34.81 -7.78 0.11
N TYR A 368 34.18 -8.04 1.25
CA TYR A 368 33.28 -7.10 1.92
C TYR A 368 33.93 -6.37 3.11
N GLN A 369 35.20 -6.69 3.41
CA GLN A 369 35.95 -6.09 4.53
C GLN A 369 35.22 -6.27 5.87
N VAL A 370 34.83 -7.50 6.16
CA VAL A 370 34.15 -7.86 7.40
C VAL A 370 35.13 -7.73 8.56
N ASP A 371 34.80 -6.92 9.55
CA ASP A 371 35.59 -6.78 10.77
C ASP A 371 35.36 -7.98 11.70
N MET A 372 36.35 -8.87 11.75
CA MET A 372 36.32 -10.06 12.60
C MET A 372 36.85 -9.81 14.01
N SER A 373 37.51 -8.68 14.27
CA SER A 373 38.04 -8.36 15.61
C SER A 373 36.93 -8.13 16.64
N GLN A 374 35.72 -7.80 16.17
CA GLN A 374 34.53 -7.61 16.99
C GLN A 374 33.71 -8.89 17.15
N ALA A 375 33.98 -9.93 16.36
CA ALA A 375 33.24 -11.19 16.43
C ALA A 375 33.65 -11.98 17.68
N LEU A 376 32.68 -12.71 18.24
CA LEU A 376 32.94 -13.61 19.37
C LEU A 376 33.89 -14.75 18.96
N VAL A 377 33.74 -15.24 17.73
CA VAL A 377 34.64 -16.23 17.11
C VAL A 377 35.37 -15.54 15.96
N GLU A 378 36.60 -15.11 16.20
CA GLU A 378 37.39 -14.36 15.21
C GLU A 378 37.89 -15.25 14.07
N ASP A 379 38.20 -16.51 14.35
CA ASP A 379 38.69 -17.45 13.34
C ASP A 379 37.57 -17.87 12.36
N LEU A 380 37.74 -17.48 11.10
CA LEU A 380 36.82 -17.79 10.00
C LEU A 380 36.65 -19.30 9.77
N THR A 381 37.64 -20.13 10.10
CA THR A 381 37.57 -21.57 9.84
C THR A 381 36.74 -22.33 10.87
N SER A 382 36.49 -21.71 12.03
CA SER A 382 35.76 -22.26 13.17
C SER A 382 34.23 -22.29 12.95
N TYR A 383 33.70 -21.55 11.98
CA TYR A 383 32.27 -21.58 11.66
C TYR A 383 31.88 -22.84 10.90
N GLU A 384 30.76 -23.47 11.25
CA GLU A 384 30.32 -24.74 10.65
C GLU A 384 30.06 -24.65 9.14
N HIS A 385 29.51 -23.52 8.68
CA HIS A 385 29.20 -23.19 7.30
C HIS A 385 29.10 -21.65 7.14
N PHE A 386 28.88 -21.15 5.92
CA PHE A 386 28.87 -19.71 5.65
C PHE A 386 27.75 -18.98 6.41
N ASN A 387 26.53 -19.52 6.47
CA ASN A 387 25.45 -18.88 7.23
C ASN A 387 25.78 -18.68 8.72
N ALA A 388 26.51 -19.62 9.35
CA ALA A 388 26.94 -19.47 10.73
C ALA A 388 27.92 -18.29 10.91
N PHE A 389 28.80 -18.06 9.93
CA PHE A 389 29.65 -16.88 9.86
C PHE A 389 28.87 -15.60 9.58
N PHE A 390 27.89 -15.66 8.67
CA PHE A 390 27.09 -14.50 8.27
C PHE A 390 26.25 -13.98 9.46
N THR A 391 25.68 -14.89 10.24
CA THR A 391 24.98 -14.61 11.50
C THR A 391 25.89 -14.72 12.72
N ARG A 392 27.20 -14.46 12.59
CA ARG A 392 28.16 -14.49 13.70
C ARG A 392 27.67 -13.66 14.90
N ALA A 393 27.94 -14.13 16.11
CA ALA A 393 27.76 -13.33 17.32
C ALA A 393 28.92 -12.33 17.45
N LEU A 394 28.65 -11.16 18.03
CA LEU A 394 29.68 -10.20 18.42
C LEU A 394 30.07 -10.40 19.89
N LYS A 395 31.22 -9.85 20.28
CA LYS A 395 31.63 -9.72 21.69
C LYS A 395 30.63 -8.83 22.43
N ALA A 396 30.40 -9.09 23.72
CA ALA A 396 29.37 -8.41 24.51
C ALA A 396 29.57 -6.89 24.60
N ASP A 397 30.82 -6.44 24.55
CA ASP A 397 31.23 -5.02 24.60
C ASP A 397 31.31 -4.36 23.22
N ALA A 398 31.14 -5.11 22.12
CA ALA A 398 31.28 -4.57 20.77
C ALA A 398 30.16 -3.58 20.40
N ARG A 399 28.98 -3.69 21.05
CA ARG A 399 27.80 -2.85 20.79
C ARG A 399 27.21 -2.37 22.12
N PRO A 400 27.83 -1.38 22.79
CA PRO A 400 27.27 -0.81 24.00
C PRO A 400 25.91 -0.17 23.69
N LEU A 401 24.91 -0.46 24.52
CA LEU A 401 23.56 0.09 24.36
C LEU A 401 23.51 1.54 24.86
N ASP A 402 22.79 2.40 24.15
CA ASP A 402 22.52 3.76 24.62
C ASP A 402 21.71 3.74 25.92
N THR A 403 22.25 4.39 26.94
CA THR A 403 21.70 4.41 28.30
C THR A 403 20.74 5.57 28.54
N THR A 404 20.48 6.42 27.55
CA THR A 404 19.53 7.52 27.68
C THR A 404 18.15 6.94 28.01
N PRO A 405 17.49 7.39 29.09
CA PRO A 405 16.17 6.91 29.46
C PRO A 405 15.18 7.06 28.31
N GLY A 406 14.53 5.96 27.95
CA GLY A 406 13.57 5.94 26.86
C GLY A 406 14.15 6.12 25.45
N ALA A 407 15.48 6.08 25.26
CA ALA A 407 16.02 6.05 23.90
C ALA A 407 15.59 4.78 23.16
N ILE A 408 15.17 4.96 21.91
CA ILE A 408 14.89 3.87 20.97
C ILE A 408 16.18 3.49 20.27
N LEU A 409 16.58 2.23 20.38
CA LEU A 409 17.84 1.75 19.84
C LEU A 409 17.71 1.37 18.36
N SER A 410 18.82 1.46 17.63
CA SER A 410 18.91 0.87 16.30
C SER A 410 18.80 -0.65 16.43
N PRO A 411 17.91 -1.29 15.65
CA PRO A 411 17.72 -2.74 15.73
C PRO A 411 18.91 -3.51 15.16
N ALA A 412 19.75 -2.88 14.33
CA ALA A 412 20.85 -3.55 13.64
C ALA A 412 21.99 -2.57 13.28
N ASP A 413 23.13 -3.15 12.89
CA ASP A 413 24.18 -2.42 12.19
C ASP A 413 23.77 -2.17 10.75
N GLY A 414 24.03 -0.98 10.22
CA GLY A 414 23.76 -0.69 8.82
C GLY A 414 23.73 0.79 8.49
N ALA A 415 22.84 1.16 7.58
CA ALA A 415 22.57 2.55 7.23
C ALA A 415 21.07 2.81 7.22
N ILE A 416 20.67 4.01 7.63
CA ILE A 416 19.31 4.51 7.46
C ILE A 416 19.01 4.56 5.96
N SER A 417 18.05 3.75 5.50
CA SER A 417 17.52 3.88 4.15
C SER A 417 16.63 5.11 4.08
N GLN A 418 15.61 5.16 4.95
CA GLN A 418 14.71 6.29 5.18
C GLN A 418 14.18 6.21 6.61
N LEU A 419 13.78 7.35 7.15
CA LEU A 419 13.04 7.47 8.41
C LEU A 419 12.11 8.68 8.33
N GLY A 420 11.09 8.72 9.18
CA GLY A 420 10.18 9.85 9.29
C GLY A 420 8.72 9.43 9.49
N PRO A 421 7.77 10.34 9.22
CA PRO A 421 6.37 10.09 9.48
C PRO A 421 5.76 9.11 8.48
N ILE A 422 4.77 8.36 8.97
CA ILE A 422 3.88 7.54 8.17
C ILE A 422 2.70 8.41 7.76
N ASP A 423 2.74 8.92 6.52
CA ASP A 423 1.74 9.86 6.03
C ASP A 423 0.59 9.13 5.32
N HIS A 424 -0.65 9.35 5.78
CA HIS A 424 -1.85 8.69 5.26
C HIS A 424 -1.73 7.15 5.12
N GLY A 425 -0.99 6.52 6.03
CA GLY A 425 -0.74 5.06 6.02
C GLY A 425 0.31 4.59 5.02
N ARG A 426 1.08 5.52 4.42
CA ARG A 426 2.19 5.22 3.50
C ARG A 426 3.54 5.54 4.14
N ILE A 427 4.48 4.62 3.96
CA ILE A 427 5.89 4.75 4.34
C ILE A 427 6.70 5.18 3.12
N PHE A 428 7.52 6.22 3.26
CA PHE A 428 8.41 6.67 2.20
C PHE A 428 9.60 5.71 2.02
N GLN A 429 9.85 5.29 0.78
CA GLN A 429 10.89 4.31 0.43
C GLN A 429 12.17 4.97 -0.09
N ALA A 430 12.07 5.72 -1.20
CA ALA A 430 13.11 6.51 -1.85
C ALA A 430 12.60 7.04 -3.21
N LYS A 431 13.19 8.12 -3.74
CA LYS A 431 12.91 8.69 -5.09
C LYS A 431 11.41 8.75 -5.48
N GLY A 432 10.56 9.19 -4.56
CA GLY A 432 9.12 9.33 -4.81
C GLY A 432 8.34 8.02 -4.68
N HIS A 433 8.98 6.89 -4.43
CA HIS A 433 8.31 5.64 -4.08
C HIS A 433 7.95 5.62 -2.60
N SER A 434 6.75 5.11 -2.34
CA SER A 434 6.24 4.83 -1.00
C SER A 434 5.47 3.50 -1.04
N PHE A 435 5.17 2.91 0.10
CA PHE A 435 4.39 1.68 0.21
C PHE A 435 3.45 1.71 1.41
N SER A 436 2.41 0.90 1.38
CA SER A 436 1.38 0.88 2.43
C SER A 436 1.85 0.16 3.69
N VAL A 437 1.57 0.72 4.87
CA VAL A 437 1.75 0.04 6.16
C VAL A 437 0.86 -1.21 6.23
N LEU A 438 -0.36 -1.12 5.70
CA LEU A 438 -1.29 -2.24 5.64
C LEU A 438 -0.67 -3.42 4.89
N GLU A 439 -0.13 -3.15 3.71
CA GLU A 439 0.53 -4.18 2.90
C GLU A 439 1.78 -4.69 3.61
N LEU A 440 2.65 -3.80 4.13
CA LEU A 440 3.85 -4.17 4.87
C LEU A 440 3.55 -5.15 6.02
N LEU A 441 2.46 -4.94 6.76
CA LEU A 441 2.11 -5.74 7.95
C LEU A 441 1.26 -6.98 7.64
N GLY A 442 1.08 -7.33 6.36
CA GLY A 442 0.41 -8.57 5.95
C GLY A 442 -1.04 -8.41 5.52
N GLY A 443 -1.53 -7.18 5.35
CA GLY A 443 -2.86 -6.91 4.79
C GLY A 443 -3.99 -6.89 5.81
N ASP A 444 -3.71 -7.06 7.10
CA ASP A 444 -4.72 -6.96 8.17
C ASP A 444 -4.81 -5.51 8.71
N PRO A 445 -5.98 -4.84 8.56
CA PRO A 445 -6.19 -3.50 9.10
C PRO A 445 -5.98 -3.40 10.62
N LYS A 446 -6.29 -4.45 11.39
CA LYS A 446 -6.13 -4.45 12.85
C LYS A 446 -4.66 -4.37 13.27
N LEU A 447 -3.77 -4.97 12.48
CA LEU A 447 -2.33 -4.91 12.70
C LEU A 447 -1.74 -3.56 12.32
N SER A 448 -2.29 -2.91 11.30
CA SER A 448 -1.75 -1.66 10.75
C SER A 448 -2.32 -0.39 11.35
N ALA A 449 -3.57 -0.41 11.82
CA ALA A 449 -4.26 0.74 12.38
C ALA A 449 -3.46 1.47 13.48
N PRO A 450 -2.78 0.78 14.42
CA PRO A 450 -2.04 1.48 15.48
C PRO A 450 -0.84 2.29 14.99
N PHE A 451 -0.37 2.05 13.77
CA PHE A 451 0.78 2.73 13.17
C PHE A 451 0.38 3.84 12.18
N MET A 452 -0.92 4.05 11.94
CA MET A 452 -1.41 5.08 11.04
C MET A 452 -1.12 6.48 11.61
N GLY A 453 -0.43 7.33 10.85
CA GLY A 453 0.06 8.64 11.35
C GLY A 453 1.25 8.51 12.31
N GLY A 454 1.83 7.32 12.41
CA GLY A 454 2.98 7.01 13.26
C GLY A 454 4.31 7.40 12.63
N GLU A 455 5.37 6.76 13.11
CA GLU A 455 6.75 7.04 12.74
C GLU A 455 7.44 5.74 12.31
N PHE A 456 8.31 5.81 11.31
CA PHE A 456 9.07 4.65 10.82
C PHE A 456 10.57 4.93 10.73
N ALA A 457 11.35 3.87 10.86
CA ALA A 457 12.77 3.86 10.48
C ALA A 457 13.10 2.57 9.73
N THR A 458 13.68 2.71 8.54
CA THR A 458 14.15 1.60 7.70
C THR A 458 15.67 1.54 7.76
N VAL A 459 16.22 0.45 8.30
CA VAL A 459 17.67 0.20 8.40
C VAL A 459 18.06 -0.88 7.40
N TYR A 460 18.92 -0.53 6.45
CA TYR A 460 19.50 -1.47 5.49
C TYR A 460 20.80 -2.06 6.04
N LEU A 461 20.90 -3.38 6.04
CA LEU A 461 22.09 -4.13 6.46
C LEU A 461 22.87 -4.53 5.21
N SER A 462 24.08 -3.98 5.07
CA SER A 462 24.96 -4.33 3.97
C SER A 462 25.69 -5.64 4.25
N PRO A 463 26.18 -6.38 3.24
CA PRO A 463 26.74 -7.73 3.44
C PRO A 463 27.92 -7.85 4.43
N LYS A 464 28.57 -6.74 4.78
CA LYS A 464 29.66 -6.72 5.77
C LYS A 464 29.19 -6.61 7.22
N ASP A 465 27.98 -6.11 7.41
CA ASP A 465 27.46 -5.70 8.71
C ASP A 465 27.12 -6.93 9.59
N TYR A 466 26.68 -6.66 10.81
CA TYR A 466 26.16 -7.67 11.73
C TYR A 466 24.69 -7.93 11.44
N HIS A 467 24.34 -9.18 11.07
CA HIS A 467 23.02 -9.54 10.53
C HIS A 467 22.08 -10.18 11.56
N ARG A 468 22.23 -9.81 12.84
CA ARG A 468 21.20 -10.10 13.85
C ARG A 468 20.48 -8.82 14.21
N VAL A 469 19.17 -8.95 14.36
CA VAL A 469 18.22 -7.89 14.68
C VAL A 469 17.92 -7.97 16.17
N HIS A 470 17.94 -6.82 16.82
CA HIS A 470 17.73 -6.66 18.25
C HIS A 470 16.55 -5.74 18.52
N MET A 471 16.00 -5.85 19.72
CA MET A 471 14.86 -5.05 20.18
C MET A 471 15.23 -3.56 20.32
N PRO A 472 14.57 -2.65 19.59
CA PRO A 472 14.73 -1.19 19.77
C PRO A 472 14.29 -0.70 21.15
N LEU A 473 13.25 -1.32 21.69
CA LEU A 473 12.61 -1.04 22.97
C LEU A 473 12.15 -2.37 23.59
N ALA A 474 12.12 -2.46 24.92
CA ALA A 474 11.59 -3.65 25.59
C ALA A 474 10.11 -3.85 25.25
N GLY A 475 9.68 -5.10 25.11
CA GLY A 475 8.30 -5.40 24.76
C GLY A 475 7.94 -6.88 24.82
N THR A 476 6.64 -7.14 24.90
CA THR A 476 6.06 -8.47 24.88
C THR A 476 5.53 -8.77 23.49
N LEU A 477 5.95 -9.88 22.89
CA LEU A 477 5.50 -10.29 21.55
C LEU A 477 4.02 -10.62 21.60
N ARG A 478 3.24 -9.93 20.76
CA ARG A 478 1.80 -10.16 20.61
C ARG A 478 1.52 -11.08 19.43
N GLU A 479 2.10 -10.75 18.28
CA GLU A 479 1.82 -11.44 17.02
C GLU A 479 3.05 -11.53 16.13
N MET A 480 3.13 -12.61 15.36
CA MET A 480 4.11 -12.76 14.28
C MET A 480 3.39 -13.12 12.99
N VAL A 481 3.68 -12.40 11.90
CA VAL A 481 3.09 -12.67 10.57
C VAL A 481 4.20 -12.98 9.59
N TYR A 482 4.13 -14.15 8.98
CA TYR A 482 4.90 -14.46 7.77
C TYR A 482 4.12 -14.00 6.54
N VAL A 483 4.73 -13.14 5.74
CA VAL A 483 4.14 -12.62 4.51
C VAL A 483 4.96 -13.12 3.30
N PRO A 484 4.40 -14.01 2.45
CA PRO A 484 5.08 -14.49 1.27
C PRO A 484 5.24 -13.35 0.25
N GLY A 485 6.35 -13.34 -0.49
CA GLY A 485 6.62 -12.29 -1.45
C GLY A 485 7.71 -12.66 -2.46
N ARG A 486 8.07 -11.68 -3.29
CA ARG A 486 9.25 -11.74 -4.14
C ARG A 486 10.51 -11.65 -3.27
N ILE A 487 11.68 -11.79 -3.88
CA ILE A 487 12.94 -11.70 -3.18
C ILE A 487 13.85 -10.80 -4.00
N PHE A 488 13.49 -9.52 -4.13
CA PHE A 488 14.34 -8.53 -4.79
C PHE A 488 15.51 -8.15 -3.89
N SER A 489 16.58 -7.60 -4.48
CA SER A 489 17.64 -6.95 -3.70
C SER A 489 17.06 -5.77 -2.92
N VAL A 490 17.57 -5.51 -1.72
CA VAL A 490 17.17 -4.37 -0.89
C VAL A 490 18.23 -3.28 -0.83
N ASN A 491 19.22 -3.34 -1.72
CA ASN A 491 20.22 -2.28 -1.83
C ASN A 491 19.59 -0.95 -2.26
N GLN A 492 20.31 0.15 -2.01
CA GLN A 492 19.83 1.50 -2.30
C GLN A 492 19.36 1.67 -3.76
N THR A 493 20.14 1.18 -4.73
CA THR A 493 19.76 1.25 -6.14
C THR A 493 18.41 0.58 -6.41
N THR A 494 18.12 -0.56 -5.78
CA THR A 494 16.84 -1.26 -5.97
C THR A 494 15.72 -0.55 -5.21
N ALA A 495 15.97 -0.08 -3.98
CA ALA A 495 15.00 0.71 -3.21
C ALA A 495 14.61 2.03 -3.91
N GLU A 496 15.53 2.61 -4.66
CA GLU A 496 15.31 3.84 -5.42
C GLU A 496 14.54 3.66 -6.74
N ASN A 497 14.41 2.44 -7.25
CA ASN A 497 13.89 2.20 -8.60
C ASN A 497 12.81 1.09 -8.67
N VAL A 498 12.65 0.27 -7.63
CA VAL A 498 11.61 -0.76 -7.57
C VAL A 498 10.46 -0.25 -6.70
N PRO A 499 9.26 -0.02 -7.27
CA PRO A 499 8.13 0.44 -6.49
C PRO A 499 7.70 -0.63 -5.48
N GLU A 500 7.36 -0.15 -4.29
CA GLU A 500 6.81 -0.95 -3.18
C GLU A 500 7.68 -2.16 -2.80
N LEU A 501 9.00 -1.99 -2.92
CA LEU A 501 10.01 -3.04 -2.76
C LEU A 501 9.81 -3.83 -1.46
N PHE A 502 9.68 -3.12 -0.34
CA PHE A 502 9.60 -3.77 0.98
C PHE A 502 8.25 -4.46 1.23
N ALA A 503 7.16 -3.93 0.66
CA ALA A 503 5.83 -4.55 0.73
C ALA A 503 5.66 -5.73 -0.26
N ARG A 504 6.50 -5.80 -1.29
CA ARG A 504 6.53 -6.91 -2.27
C ARG A 504 7.47 -8.03 -1.87
N ASN A 505 8.50 -7.75 -1.06
CA ASN A 505 9.46 -8.75 -0.63
C ASN A 505 8.92 -9.67 0.46
N GLU A 506 9.34 -10.94 0.42
CA GLU A 506 9.11 -11.91 1.49
C GLU A 506 9.65 -11.36 2.82
N ARG A 507 8.85 -11.46 3.88
CA ARG A 507 9.16 -10.84 5.17
C ARG A 507 8.48 -11.51 6.35
N VAL A 508 9.01 -11.25 7.54
CA VAL A 508 8.42 -11.61 8.83
C VAL A 508 8.15 -10.34 9.61
N VAL A 509 6.92 -10.16 10.04
CA VAL A 509 6.43 -9.03 10.83
C VAL A 509 6.31 -9.51 12.28
N CYS A 510 6.89 -8.78 13.23
CA CYS A 510 6.75 -9.06 14.65
C CYS A 510 6.14 -7.84 15.34
N LEU A 511 4.98 -8.00 15.98
CA LEU A 511 4.30 -6.96 16.73
C LEU A 511 4.49 -7.16 18.22
N PHE A 512 4.89 -6.10 18.91
CA PHE A 512 5.14 -6.07 20.34
C PHE A 512 4.29 -5.03 21.02
N ASP A 513 3.80 -5.35 22.21
CA ASP A 513 3.28 -4.38 23.16
C ASP A 513 4.45 -3.85 23.99
N THR A 514 4.60 -2.53 24.03
CA THR A 514 5.70 -1.85 24.73
C THR A 514 5.17 -0.79 25.67
N GLU A 515 6.03 -0.21 26.50
CA GLU A 515 5.69 0.96 27.33
C GLU A 515 5.21 2.18 26.51
N ARG A 516 5.44 2.19 25.19
CA ARG A 516 5.03 3.25 24.25
C ARG A 516 3.92 2.80 23.31
N GLY A 517 3.11 1.86 23.76
CA GLY A 517 2.11 1.21 22.92
C GLY A 517 2.74 0.26 21.90
N PRO A 518 2.06 -0.01 20.78
CA PRO A 518 2.49 -1.04 19.84
C PRO A 518 3.73 -0.62 19.05
N MET A 519 4.67 -1.54 18.95
CA MET A 519 5.86 -1.45 18.10
C MET A 519 5.86 -2.62 17.11
N ALA A 520 6.12 -2.35 15.83
CA ALA A 520 6.38 -3.41 14.85
C ALA A 520 7.86 -3.42 14.48
N VAL A 521 8.45 -4.62 14.42
CA VAL A 521 9.78 -4.85 13.84
C VAL A 521 9.61 -5.83 12.68
N VAL A 522 9.85 -5.35 11.47
CA VAL A 522 9.66 -6.10 10.22
C VAL A 522 11.01 -6.48 9.64
N LEU A 523 11.21 -7.78 9.45
CA LEU A 523 12.40 -8.37 8.88
C LEU A 523 12.14 -8.68 7.41
N VAL A 524 12.67 -7.84 6.51
CA VAL A 524 12.49 -7.98 5.06
C VAL A 524 13.65 -8.77 4.47
N GLY A 525 13.32 -9.91 3.85
CA GLY A 525 14.29 -10.75 3.15
C GLY A 525 14.72 -10.15 1.81
N ALA A 526 15.92 -10.50 1.36
CA ALA A 526 16.48 -10.05 0.09
C ALA A 526 17.09 -11.20 -0.72
N MET A 527 17.52 -10.90 -1.95
CA MET A 527 18.15 -11.90 -2.84
C MET A 527 19.29 -12.67 -2.14
N ILE A 528 19.45 -13.94 -2.51
CA ILE A 528 20.59 -14.82 -2.17
C ILE A 528 20.48 -15.55 -0.82
N VAL A 529 19.44 -15.36 0.01
CA VAL A 529 18.80 -16.36 0.92
C VAL A 529 17.92 -15.61 1.93
N ALA A 530 16.61 -15.59 1.69
CA ALA A 530 15.63 -14.84 2.48
C ALA A 530 15.19 -15.52 3.80
N SER A 531 15.97 -16.49 4.31
CA SER A 531 15.60 -17.17 5.54
C SER A 531 15.69 -16.24 6.74
N VAL A 532 14.56 -16.07 7.40
CA VAL A 532 14.43 -15.34 8.66
C VAL A 532 14.26 -16.35 9.79
N GLU A 533 15.04 -16.16 10.85
CA GLU A 533 14.98 -16.94 12.09
C GLU A 533 14.70 -16.00 13.26
N THR A 534 13.77 -16.37 14.13
CA THR A 534 13.51 -15.65 15.39
C THR A 534 13.97 -16.48 16.57
N VAL A 535 14.32 -15.83 17.68
CA VAL A 535 14.85 -16.53 18.87
C VAL A 535 13.83 -17.46 19.53
N TRP A 536 12.54 -17.25 19.29
CA TRP A 536 11.45 -18.05 19.86
C TRP A 536 10.87 -19.11 18.92
N ALA A 537 10.80 -18.85 17.61
CA ALA A 537 10.20 -19.77 16.64
C ALA A 537 11.22 -20.56 15.82
N GLY A 538 12.52 -20.24 15.95
CA GLY A 538 13.54 -20.80 15.07
C GLY A 538 13.34 -20.31 13.63
N LEU A 539 13.59 -21.19 12.67
CA LEU A 539 13.50 -20.86 11.24
C LEU A 539 12.03 -20.66 10.82
N VAL A 540 11.66 -19.42 10.49
CA VAL A 540 10.29 -19.07 10.05
C VAL A 540 10.12 -19.27 8.55
N THR A 541 11.14 -18.88 7.76
CA THR A 541 11.15 -19.02 6.30
C THR A 541 12.45 -19.73 5.88
N PRO A 542 12.44 -20.65 4.89
CA PRO A 542 11.34 -20.99 3.99
C PRO A 542 10.61 -22.31 4.37
N PRO A 543 9.28 -22.28 4.67
CA PRO A 543 8.37 -23.29 4.09
C PRO A 543 6.88 -22.88 3.88
N LYS A 544 6.24 -23.44 2.83
CA LYS A 544 4.89 -23.17 2.25
C LYS A 544 4.58 -21.70 1.96
N ARG A 545 4.22 -21.38 0.71
CA ARG A 545 3.90 -20.01 0.22
C ARG A 545 2.51 -19.55 0.66
N GLU A 546 2.25 -19.59 1.95
CA GLU A 546 0.97 -19.19 2.54
C GLU A 546 1.24 -18.11 3.58
N LEU A 547 0.43 -17.06 3.58
CA LEU A 547 0.41 -16.10 4.67
C LEU A 547 0.07 -16.83 5.97
N LYS A 548 0.86 -16.59 7.01
CA LYS A 548 0.66 -17.24 8.31
C LYS A 548 0.77 -16.24 9.44
N THR A 549 -0.26 -16.19 10.26
CA THR A 549 -0.28 -15.39 11.49
C THR A 549 -0.18 -16.33 12.69
N PHE A 550 0.66 -15.94 13.64
CA PHE A 550 0.87 -16.63 14.91
C PHE A 550 0.51 -15.68 16.04
N SER A 551 -0.54 -15.99 16.82
CA SER A 551 -0.88 -15.30 18.06
C SER A 551 -0.03 -15.83 19.22
N TYR A 552 0.42 -14.93 20.08
CA TYR A 552 1.18 -15.23 21.30
C TYR A 552 0.48 -14.68 22.56
N ASP A 553 -0.85 -14.64 22.55
CA ASP A 553 -1.65 -14.21 23.71
C ASP A 553 -1.34 -15.00 25.01
N GLU A 554 -1.57 -14.35 26.16
CA GLU A 554 -1.32 -14.91 27.50
C GLU A 554 -2.15 -16.18 27.79
N ALA A 555 -3.25 -16.40 27.06
CA ALA A 555 -4.13 -17.55 27.25
C ALA A 555 -3.62 -18.81 26.52
N ALA A 556 -2.85 -18.67 25.45
CA ALA A 556 -2.39 -19.77 24.61
C ALA A 556 -0.95 -20.23 24.89
N ARG A 557 -0.06 -19.36 25.41
CA ARG A 557 1.36 -19.66 25.73
C ARG A 557 1.91 -18.75 26.84
N ALA A 558 3.07 -19.11 27.41
CA ALA A 558 3.82 -18.17 28.25
C ALA A 558 4.23 -16.93 27.42
N PRO A 559 4.08 -15.70 27.96
CA PRO A 559 4.37 -14.48 27.23
C PRO A 559 5.85 -14.39 26.86
N ILE A 560 6.14 -14.10 25.60
CA ILE A 560 7.50 -13.91 25.11
C ILE A 560 7.88 -12.44 25.30
N HIS A 561 8.51 -12.14 26.42
CA HIS A 561 9.05 -10.81 26.71
C HIS A 561 10.52 -10.71 26.31
N LEU A 562 10.90 -9.61 25.64
CA LEU A 562 12.27 -9.32 25.25
C LEU A 562 12.70 -7.93 25.74
N GLU A 563 13.83 -7.88 26.43
CA GLU A 563 14.42 -6.65 26.95
C GLU A 563 14.96 -5.74 25.84
N LYS A 564 15.10 -4.44 26.14
CA LYS A 564 15.74 -3.48 25.23
C LYS A 564 17.15 -3.96 24.86
N GLY A 565 17.44 -4.06 23.56
CA GLY A 565 18.72 -4.55 23.03
C GLY A 565 18.85 -6.09 23.01
N ALA A 566 17.87 -6.85 23.47
CA ALA A 566 17.87 -8.31 23.34
C ALA A 566 17.80 -8.73 21.87
N GLU A 567 18.47 -9.82 21.50
CA GLU A 567 18.36 -10.39 20.16
C GLU A 567 16.95 -10.92 19.93
N MET A 568 16.35 -10.59 18.78
CA MET A 568 14.98 -11.00 18.45
C MET A 568 14.91 -11.84 17.17
N GLY A 569 15.81 -11.59 16.21
CA GLY A 569 15.89 -12.40 15.00
C GLY A 569 17.19 -12.24 14.25
N ARG A 570 17.35 -12.99 13.16
CA ARG A 570 18.56 -12.98 12.33
C ARG A 570 18.24 -13.33 10.89
N PHE A 571 19.05 -12.78 9.98
CA PHE A 571 18.93 -13.02 8.55
C PHE A 571 20.03 -13.94 8.06
N LYS A 572 19.66 -14.95 7.27
CA LYS A 572 20.64 -15.89 6.72
C LYS A 572 21.29 -15.45 5.40
N LEU A 573 20.97 -14.29 4.81
CA LEU A 573 21.78 -13.54 3.83
C LEU A 573 21.02 -12.29 3.34
N GLY A 574 21.54 -11.08 3.63
CA GLY A 574 21.04 -9.80 3.11
C GLY A 574 19.66 -9.37 3.63
N SER A 575 19.53 -8.12 4.09
CA SER A 575 18.31 -7.75 4.81
C SER A 575 18.09 -6.28 5.07
N THR A 576 16.82 -5.96 5.32
CA THR A 576 16.37 -4.68 5.85
C THR A 576 15.50 -4.92 7.08
N ALA A 577 15.71 -4.13 8.13
CA ALA A 577 14.84 -4.06 9.30
C ALA A 577 14.03 -2.77 9.27
N ILE A 578 12.71 -2.85 9.40
CA ILE A 578 11.82 -1.69 9.47
C ILE A 578 11.19 -1.67 10.85
N VAL A 579 11.30 -0.54 11.55
CA VAL A 579 10.70 -0.33 12.87
C VAL A 579 9.58 0.69 12.73
N LEU A 580 8.41 0.38 13.28
CA LEU A 580 7.25 1.26 13.30
C LEU A 580 6.82 1.54 14.74
N PHE A 581 6.40 2.77 15.00
CA PHE A 581 5.73 3.19 16.23
C PHE A 581 4.44 3.95 15.91
N GLY A 582 3.49 3.93 16.84
CA GLY A 582 2.27 4.73 16.73
C GLY A 582 2.50 6.25 16.78
N PRO A 583 1.46 7.05 16.49
CA PRO A 583 1.53 8.51 16.48
C PRO A 583 1.99 9.07 17.84
N GLY A 584 2.90 10.04 17.79
CA GLY A 584 3.37 10.77 18.98
C GLY A 584 4.21 9.94 19.97
N GLN A 585 4.70 8.76 19.60
CA GLN A 585 5.47 7.91 20.53
C GLN A 585 6.98 8.16 20.50
N VAL A 586 7.51 8.59 19.35
CA VAL A 586 8.96 8.73 19.12
C VAL A 586 9.26 10.00 18.34
N LYS A 587 10.42 10.61 18.61
CA LYS A 587 11.00 11.68 17.80
C LYS A 587 12.39 11.23 17.34
N TRP A 588 12.55 11.00 16.04
CA TRP A 588 13.85 10.64 15.46
C TRP A 588 14.89 11.72 15.70
N ALA A 589 16.13 11.30 15.92
CA ALA A 589 17.23 12.21 16.14
C ALA A 589 17.51 13.04 14.87
N GLU A 590 17.54 14.36 15.00
CA GLU A 590 17.57 15.31 13.88
C GLU A 590 18.81 15.17 12.97
N GLN A 591 19.89 14.60 13.50
CA GLN A 591 21.12 14.33 12.76
C GLN A 591 21.06 13.09 11.85
N LEU A 592 20.03 12.25 11.98
CA LEU A 592 19.89 11.04 11.17
C LEU A 592 19.12 11.34 9.88
N THR A 593 19.74 11.01 8.75
CA THR A 593 19.16 11.17 7.41
C THR A 593 19.44 9.93 6.58
N ALA A 594 18.85 9.84 5.37
CA ALA A 594 19.14 8.75 4.45
C ALA A 594 20.65 8.63 4.18
N GLY A 595 21.21 7.43 4.37
CA GLY A 595 22.63 7.13 4.27
C GLY A 595 23.42 7.25 5.58
N SER A 596 22.84 7.80 6.66
CA SER A 596 23.48 7.82 7.97
C SER A 596 23.81 6.40 8.44
N LYS A 597 25.08 6.15 8.77
CA LYS A 597 25.52 4.87 9.33
C LYS A 597 25.05 4.76 10.77
N VAL A 598 24.55 3.59 11.13
CA VAL A 598 24.08 3.28 12.48
C VAL A 598 24.63 1.94 12.94
N GLN A 599 24.83 1.81 14.25
CA GLN A 599 25.21 0.56 14.89
C GLN A 599 24.05 0.04 15.75
N MET A 600 23.91 -1.28 15.85
CA MET A 600 23.00 -1.90 16.79
C MET A 600 23.26 -1.34 18.20
N GLY A 601 22.19 -0.95 18.88
CA GLY A 601 22.29 -0.38 20.23
C GLY A 601 22.49 1.13 20.29
N GLN A 602 22.81 1.80 19.17
CA GLN A 602 22.87 3.26 19.09
C GLN A 602 21.47 3.88 19.18
N SER A 603 21.32 5.03 19.87
CA SER A 603 20.05 5.76 19.88
C SER A 603 19.66 6.29 18.49
N LEU A 604 18.45 5.96 18.04
CA LEU A 604 17.80 6.51 16.85
C LEU A 604 16.79 7.61 17.17
N ALA A 605 16.14 7.53 18.34
CA ALA A 605 15.10 8.44 18.74
C ALA A 605 15.02 8.58 20.25
N VAL A 606 14.40 9.68 20.67
CA VAL A 606 13.97 9.96 22.04
C VAL A 606 12.44 9.92 22.11
N PRO A 607 11.83 9.82 23.31
CA PRO A 607 10.39 10.03 23.43
C PRO A 607 9.96 11.38 22.85
N ALA A 608 8.83 11.40 22.15
CA ALA A 608 8.18 12.68 21.86
C ALA A 608 7.74 13.30 23.19
N GLN A 609 8.04 14.58 23.40
CA GLN A 609 7.61 15.29 24.61
C GLN A 609 6.08 15.37 24.61
N ALA A 610 5.46 15.08 25.76
CA ALA A 610 4.02 15.20 25.99
C ALA A 610 3.57 16.65 25.99
#